data_AF-A0A0D0CVY0-F1
#
_entry.id   AF-A0A0D0CVY0-F1
#
_cell.length_a   1.000
_cell.length_b   1.000
_cell.length_c   1.000
_cell.angle_alpha   90.00
_cell.angle_beta   90.00
_cell.angle_gamma   90.00
#
_symmetry.space_group_name_H-M   'P 1'
#
loop_
_entity.id
_entity.type
_entity.pdbx_description
1 polymer ?
#
loop_
_entity_poly.entity_id
_entity_poly.type
_entity_poly.pdbx_seq_one_letter_code
_entity_poly.pdbx_strand_id
1 'polypeptide(L)' 'TNIHVENFEPNLTVHVQPNAQGIIHCFKAHYQAKFIHCSIDLYRAGIIPTHVYDINQLEAMCLADETWNEVDTTMI' A
#
# COMPACT_ATOMS: atom_id res chain seq x y z
N THR A 1 -23.85 -11.37 10.40
CA THR A 1 -24.45 -10.97 9.10
C THR A 1 -25.08 -9.58 9.18
N ASN A 2 -24.37 -8.60 9.74
CA ASN A 2 -24.91 -7.25 10.02
C ASN A 2 -24.10 -6.13 9.34
N ILE A 3 -23.22 -6.48 8.39
CA ILE A 3 -22.39 -5.50 7.68
C ILE A 3 -22.69 -5.63 6.20
N HIS A 4 -23.17 -4.53 5.62
CA HIS A 4 -23.37 -4.34 4.19
C HIS A 4 -22.27 -3.41 3.68
N VAL A 5 -21.54 -3.84 2.64
CA VAL A 5 -20.46 -3.07 2.04
C VAL A 5 -20.93 -2.56 0.69
N GLU A 6 -20.93 -1.24 0.51
CA GLU A 6 -21.18 -0.60 -0.78
C GLU A 6 -19.89 0.02 -1.28
N ASN A 7 -19.51 -0.32 -2.50
CA ASN A 7 -18.34 0.25 -3.16
C ASN A 7 -18.77 1.48 -3.97
N PHE A 8 -18.01 2.56 -3.85
CA PHE A 8 -18.18 3.72 -4.71
C PHE A 8 -17.79 3.42 -6.16
N GLU A 9 -18.32 4.22 -7.08
CA GLU A 9 -17.88 4.18 -8.47
C GLU A 9 -16.37 4.45 -8.59
N PRO A 10 -15.69 3.86 -9.59
CA PRO A 10 -14.27 4.10 -9.83
C PRO A 10 -13.97 5.60 -9.90
N ASN A 11 -12.91 6.04 -9.23
CA ASN A 11 -12.46 7.44 -9.15
C ASN A 11 -13.38 8.40 -8.37
N LEU A 12 -14.44 7.93 -7.70
CA LEU A 12 -15.28 8.82 -6.89
C LEU A 12 -14.50 9.45 -5.72
N THR A 13 -13.56 8.73 -5.11
CA THR A 13 -12.70 9.24 -4.03
C THR A 13 -11.87 10.45 -4.49
N VAL A 14 -11.43 10.46 -5.74
CA VAL A 14 -10.71 11.59 -6.35
C VAL A 14 -11.62 12.79 -6.54
N HIS A 15 -12.87 12.54 -6.89
CA HIS A 15 -13.85 13.60 -7.11
C HIS A 15 -14.31 14.25 -5.80
N VAL A 16 -14.48 13.43 -4.74
CA VAL A 16 -14.90 13.88 -3.41
C VAL A 16 -13.72 14.46 -2.62
N GLN A 17 -12.51 13.97 -2.84
CA GLN A 17 -11.30 14.40 -2.14
C GLN A 17 -10.10 14.49 -3.11
N PRO A 18 -10.06 15.49 -3.99
CA PRO A 18 -8.98 15.64 -4.97
C PRO A 18 -7.60 15.77 -4.33
N ASN A 19 -7.52 16.40 -3.15
CA ASN A 19 -6.26 16.48 -2.38
C ASN A 19 -5.77 15.11 -1.89
N ALA A 20 -6.68 14.17 -1.66
CA ALA A 20 -6.32 12.80 -1.27
C ALA A 20 -5.80 11.99 -2.47
N GLN A 21 -6.04 12.40 -3.72
CA GLN A 21 -5.54 11.65 -4.88
C GLN A 21 -4.01 11.63 -4.93
N GLY A 22 -3.36 12.78 -4.75
CA GLY A 22 -1.89 12.88 -4.69
C GLY A 22 -1.33 12.07 -3.52
N ILE A 23 -1.90 12.25 -2.33
CA ILE A 23 -1.52 11.54 -1.10
C ILE A 23 -1.67 10.02 -1.25
N ILE A 24 -2.80 9.53 -1.79
CA ILE A 24 -3.04 8.09 -2.01
C ILE A 24 -2.11 7.55 -3.11
N HIS A 25 -1.83 8.34 -4.15
CA HIS A 25 -0.90 7.94 -5.20
C HIS A 25 0.52 7.78 -4.65
N CYS A 26 1.03 8.77 -3.91
CA CYS A 26 2.32 8.71 -3.23
C CYS A 26 2.36 7.53 -2.26
N PHE A 27 1.35 7.38 -1.40
CA PHE A 27 1.25 6.25 -0.48
C PHE A 27 1.38 4.91 -1.21
N LYS A 28 0.61 4.68 -2.29
CA LYS A 28 0.70 3.43 -3.06
C LYS A 28 2.09 3.20 -3.67
N ALA A 29 2.73 4.25 -4.18
CA ALA A 29 4.06 4.16 -4.76
C ALA A 29 5.13 3.80 -3.72
N HIS A 30 5.11 4.46 -2.56
CA HIS A 30 6.02 4.16 -1.45
C HIS A 30 5.78 2.75 -0.90
N TYR A 31 4.52 2.33 -0.75
CA TYR A 31 4.17 1.00 -0.28
C TYR A 31 4.68 -0.07 -1.26
N GLN A 32 4.48 0.14 -2.56
CA GLN A 32 4.96 -0.77 -3.60
C GLN A 32 6.48 -0.88 -3.59
N ALA A 33 7.20 0.23 -3.43
CA ALA A 33 8.66 0.22 -3.36
C ALA A 33 9.16 -0.62 -2.17
N LYS A 34 8.61 -0.39 -0.97
CA LYS A 34 8.98 -1.16 0.22
C LYS A 34 8.61 -2.64 0.09
N PHE A 35 7.44 -2.95 -0.48
CA PHE A 35 7.02 -4.33 -0.72
C PHE A 35 7.98 -5.07 -1.67
N ILE A 36 8.43 -4.40 -2.74
CA ILE A 36 9.43 -4.96 -3.68
C ILE A 36 10.76 -5.19 -2.95
N HIS A 37 11.21 -4.26 -2.11
CA HIS A 37 12.41 -4.47 -1.29
C HIS A 37 12.29 -5.69 -0.38
N CYS A 38 11.17 -5.84 0.33
CA CYS A 38 10.89 -7.04 1.13
C CYS A 38 10.97 -8.32 0.29
N SER A 39 10.36 -8.32 -0.90
CA SER A 39 10.37 -9.47 -1.81
C SER A 39 11.79 -9.84 -2.27
N ILE A 40 12.63 -8.84 -2.54
CA ILE A 40 14.05 -9.04 -2.90
C ILE A 40 14.83 -9.65 -1.73
N ASP A 41 14.58 -9.19 -0.51
CA ASP A 41 15.28 -9.69 0.68
C ASP A 41 14.86 -11.14 1.00
N LEU A 42 13.58 -11.49 0.83
CA LEU A 42 13.10 -12.87 0.92
C LEU A 42 13.74 -13.78 -0.14
N TYR A 43 13.86 -13.29 -1.39
CA TYR A 43 14.55 -14.01 -2.44
C TYR A 43 16.02 -14.26 -2.10
N ARG A 44 16.72 -13.25 -1.57
CA ARG A 44 18.11 -13.37 -1.10
C ARG A 44 18.26 -14.32 0.09
N ALA A 45 17.24 -14.41 0.94
CA ALA A 45 17.19 -15.35 2.06
C ALA A 45 16.91 -16.80 1.63
N GLY A 46 16.71 -17.06 0.33
CA GLY A 46 16.50 -18.40 -0.22
C GLY A 46 15.05 -18.86 -0.16
N ILE A 47 14.09 -17.96 0.06
CA ILE A 47 12.67 -18.28 -0.07
C ILE A 47 12.37 -18.64 -1.52
N ILE A 48 11.57 -19.69 -1.71
CA ILE A 48 11.19 -20.17 -3.03
C ILE A 48 10.41 -19.07 -3.80
N PRO A 49 10.65 -18.89 -5.11
CA PRO A 49 10.10 -17.77 -5.88
C PRO A 49 8.58 -17.60 -5.85
N THR A 50 7.82 -18.66 -5.55
CA THR A 50 6.36 -18.60 -5.42
C THR A 50 5.90 -17.92 -4.13
N HIS A 51 6.76 -17.81 -3.12
CA HIS A 51 6.44 -17.27 -1.79
C HIS A 51 7.15 -15.94 -1.48
N VAL A 52 7.98 -15.40 -2.38
CA VAL A 52 8.68 -14.12 -2.15
C VAL A 52 7.74 -12.91 -2.14
N TYR A 53 6.51 -13.09 -2.63
CA TYR A 53 5.45 -12.08 -2.58
C TYR A 53 4.41 -12.36 -1.49
N ASP A 54 4.59 -13.43 -0.71
CA ASP A 54 3.70 -13.71 0.40
C ASP A 54 3.92 -12.64 1.47
N ILE A 55 2.82 -12.03 1.90
CA ILE A 55 2.82 -11.06 2.97
C ILE A 55 1.61 -11.31 3.85
N ASN A 56 1.83 -11.36 5.16
CA ASN A 56 0.74 -11.47 6.10
C ASN A 56 0.17 -10.09 6.45
N GLN A 57 -1.02 -10.07 7.06
CA GLN A 57 -1.71 -8.82 7.38
C GLN A 57 -0.89 -7.91 8.30
N LEU A 58 -0.10 -8.46 9.25
CA LEU A 58 0.70 -7.65 10.16
C LEU A 58 1.83 -6.94 9.41
N GLU A 59 2.56 -7.67 8.56
CA GLU A 59 3.62 -7.11 7.71
C GLU A 59 3.06 -6.02 6.78
N ALA A 60 1.90 -6.27 6.18
CA ALA A 60 1.23 -5.28 5.33
C ALA A 60 0.86 -4.02 6.11
N MET A 61 0.40 -4.15 7.36
CA MET A 61 0.07 -2.99 8.21
C MET A 61 1.31 -2.23 8.67
N CYS A 62 2.41 -2.92 9.00
CA CYS A 62 3.68 -2.26 9.32
C CYS A 62 4.22 -1.47 8.13
N LEU A 63 4.22 -2.07 6.93
CA LEU A 63 4.60 -1.37 5.70
C LEU A 63 3.71 -0.17 5.43
N ALA A 64 2.40 -0.28 5.65
CA ALA A 64 1.47 0.82 5.50
C ALA A 64 1.76 1.96 6.48
N ASP A 65 2.05 1.67 7.76
CA ASP A 65 2.39 2.68 8.75
C ASP A 65 3.69 3.42 8.40
N GLU A 66 4.74 2.69 8.03
CA GLU A 66 6.00 3.30 7.58
C GLU A 66 5.80 4.19 6.34
N THR A 67 5.06 3.69 5.36
CA THR A 67 4.74 4.39 4.13
C THR A 67 3.95 5.67 4.42
N TRP A 68 2.97 5.61 5.31
CA TRP A 68 2.13 6.74 5.66
C TRP A 68 2.94 7.87 6.30
N ASN A 69 3.93 7.53 7.12
CA ASN A 69 4.84 8.49 7.75
C ASN A 69 5.85 9.11 6.77
N GLU A 70 6.06 8.52 5.59
CA GLU A 70 6.94 9.05 4.53
C GLU A 70 6.21 10.00 3.57
N VAL A 71 4.87 10.03 3.57
CA VAL A 71 4.10 10.96 2.74
C VAL A 71 4.15 12.35 3.37
N ASP A 72 4.92 13.26 2.76
CA ASP A 72 4.97 14.67 3.17
C ASP A 72 3.92 15.52 2.43
N THR A 73 3.44 16.57 3.09
CA THR A 73 2.47 17.54 2.56
C THR A 73 3.01 18.33 1.36
N THR A 74 4.33 18.29 1.14
CA THR A 74 5.00 18.89 -0.01
C THR A 74 5.00 18.00 -1.26
N MET A 75 4.60 16.72 -1.14
CA MET A 75 4.53 15.77 -2.27
C MET A 75 3.21 15.84 -3.07
N ILE A 76 2.44 16.93 -2.91
CA ILE A 76 1.15 17.20 -3.58
C ILE A 76 1.39 17.92 -4.91
#